data_AF-A0A0C4KZH7-F1
#
_entry.id   AF-A0A0C4KZH7-F1
#
_cell.length_a   1.000
_cell.length_b   1.000
_cell.length_c   1.000
_cell.angle_alpha   90.00
_cell.angle_beta   90.00
_cell.angle_gamma   90.00
#
_symmetry.space_group_name_H-M   'P 1'
#
loop_
_entity.id
_entity.type
_entity.pdbx_description
1 polymer ?
#
loop_
_entity_poly.entity_id
_entity_poly.type
_entity_poly.pdbx_seq_one_letter_code
_entity_poly.pdbx_strand_id
1 'polypeptide(L)'
;HGVLRKGAAGKNLEPHWTKTLEDGTKMEDGTLKLGTDRLEKIIAYGTEGGMVNYDDILTDAEINLMARSIQVEPPIPPEFSLKDMKDSWKLLVPVDKRPTKQMNKVNLKNVFAITLRDAGKLALVDGDTHKIWKILDTGYAVHISRLSASGRYVYTVGRDGLTTIIDMWFEEPTTVATVRLGSDARSVDTSKFKGYEDKYLIGGTYWPPQYSIMDGETLEPIKVVSTRGQTVDGEYHPEPRVA
;
A
#
# COMPACT_ATOMS: atom_id res chain seq x y z
N HIS A 1 -7.04 -8.68 -10.92
CA HIS A 1 -8.07 -9.65 -10.51
C HIS A 1 -8.44 -9.58 -9.02
N GLY A 2 -7.64 -8.95 -8.14
CA GLY A 2 -7.94 -8.86 -6.71
C GLY A 2 -7.47 -10.08 -5.93
N VAL A 3 -7.22 -9.93 -4.64
CA VAL A 3 -6.72 -11.01 -3.78
C VAL A 3 -7.81 -12.04 -3.53
N LEU A 4 -9.06 -11.60 -3.43
CA LEU A 4 -10.24 -12.47 -3.32
C LEU A 4 -10.78 -12.89 -4.69
N ARG A 5 -10.07 -12.56 -5.79
CA ARG A 5 -10.42 -12.89 -7.18
C ARG A 5 -11.75 -12.33 -7.68
N LYS A 6 -12.41 -11.44 -6.94
CA LYS A 6 -13.69 -10.81 -7.32
C LYS A 6 -13.60 -9.80 -8.47
N GLY A 7 -12.39 -9.52 -8.96
CA GLY A 7 -12.15 -8.56 -10.02
C GLY A 7 -11.81 -7.15 -9.51
N ALA A 8 -11.20 -6.37 -10.40
CA ALA A 8 -10.93 -4.94 -10.25
C ALA A 8 -10.96 -4.34 -11.66
N ALA A 9 -9.81 -3.98 -12.26
CA ALA A 9 -9.73 -3.79 -13.71
C ALA A 9 -9.90 -5.12 -14.50
N GLY A 10 -9.32 -6.20 -13.98
CA GLY A 10 -9.48 -7.54 -14.56
C GLY A 10 -10.76 -8.24 -14.08
N LYS A 11 -11.28 -9.17 -14.89
CA LYS A 11 -12.51 -9.95 -14.63
C LYS A 11 -12.47 -10.71 -13.29
N ASN A 12 -13.66 -11.09 -12.80
CA ASN A 12 -13.84 -12.02 -11.69
C ASN A 12 -13.28 -13.41 -12.09
N LEU A 13 -12.47 -14.01 -11.22
CA LEU A 13 -11.84 -15.33 -11.36
C LEU A 13 -12.19 -16.27 -10.19
N GLU A 14 -13.32 -16.06 -9.53
CA GLU A 14 -13.85 -17.01 -8.55
C GLU A 14 -14.19 -18.36 -9.23
N PRO A 15 -14.01 -19.50 -8.52
CA PRO A 15 -14.39 -20.83 -9.03
C PRO A 15 -15.83 -20.90 -9.52
N HIS A 16 -16.73 -20.22 -8.79
CA HIS A 16 -18.14 -20.06 -9.10
C HIS A 16 -18.59 -18.70 -8.55
N TRP A 17 -19.35 -17.94 -9.34
CA TRP A 17 -20.01 -16.72 -8.90
C TRP A 17 -21.37 -16.56 -9.58
N THR A 18 -22.26 -15.82 -8.91
CA THR A 18 -23.59 -15.48 -9.42
C THR A 18 -23.77 -13.97 -9.32
N LYS A 19 -24.30 -13.35 -10.38
CA LYS A 19 -24.69 -11.93 -10.40
C LYS A 19 -26.16 -11.79 -10.75
N THR A 20 -26.88 -10.92 -10.05
CA THR A 20 -28.25 -10.55 -10.44
C THR A 20 -28.19 -9.40 -11.46
N LEU A 21 -28.85 -9.58 -12.60
CA LEU A 21 -28.95 -8.56 -13.65
C LEU A 21 -30.10 -7.59 -13.36
N GLU A 22 -30.13 -6.46 -14.07
CA GLU A 22 -31.14 -5.40 -13.87
C GLU A 22 -32.59 -5.90 -14.07
N ASP A 23 -32.79 -6.92 -14.91
CA ASP A 23 -34.08 -7.56 -15.16
C ASP A 23 -34.47 -8.61 -14.10
N GLY A 24 -33.65 -8.79 -13.06
CA GLY A 24 -33.84 -9.76 -12.00
C GLY A 24 -33.37 -11.18 -12.33
N THR A 25 -32.87 -11.44 -13.55
CA THR A 25 -32.31 -12.74 -13.91
C THR A 25 -30.94 -12.96 -13.27
N LYS A 26 -30.56 -14.22 -13.07
CA LYS A 26 -29.25 -14.60 -12.51
C LYS A 26 -28.30 -15.04 -13.61
N MET A 27 -27.12 -14.44 -13.64
CA MET A 27 -25.99 -14.89 -14.44
C MET A 27 -25.03 -15.69 -13.55
N GLU A 28 -24.70 -16.91 -13.97
CA GLU A 28 -23.73 -17.78 -13.29
C GLU A 28 -22.53 -18.09 -14.20
N ASP A 29 -21.34 -17.92 -13.64
CA ASP A 29 -20.08 -18.21 -14.32
C ASP A 29 -19.00 -18.59 -13.29
N GLY A 30 -17.78 -18.83 -13.75
CA GLY A 30 -16.65 -19.11 -12.88
C GLY A 30 -15.58 -19.93 -13.56
N THR A 31 -14.39 -19.98 -12.96
CA THR A 31 -13.25 -20.68 -13.55
C THR A 31 -13.49 -22.18 -13.68
N LEU A 32 -14.29 -22.80 -12.81
CA LEU A 32 -14.66 -24.23 -12.95
C LEU A 32 -15.47 -24.52 -14.21
N LYS A 33 -16.34 -23.59 -14.63
CA LYS A 33 -17.14 -23.70 -15.87
C LYS A 33 -16.27 -23.58 -17.12
N LEU A 34 -15.19 -22.80 -17.04
CA LEU A 34 -14.24 -22.64 -18.15
C LEU A 34 -13.40 -23.91 -18.36
N GLY A 35 -13.03 -24.61 -17.27
CA GLY A 35 -12.21 -25.81 -17.29
C GLY A 35 -10.72 -25.53 -17.51
N THR A 36 -9.88 -26.44 -17.03
CA THR A 36 -8.41 -26.27 -17.00
C THR A 36 -7.82 -26.01 -18.39
N ASP A 37 -8.15 -26.81 -19.40
CA ASP A 37 -7.59 -26.68 -20.76
C ASP A 37 -7.82 -25.28 -21.37
N ARG A 38 -8.99 -24.68 -21.12
CA ARG A 38 -9.29 -23.34 -21.61
C ARG A 38 -8.53 -22.29 -20.83
N LEU A 39 -8.44 -22.44 -19.51
CA LEU A 39 -7.70 -21.53 -18.64
C LEU A 39 -6.20 -21.54 -18.96
N GLU A 40 -5.62 -22.70 -19.25
CA GLU A 40 -4.22 -22.82 -19.69
C GLU A 40 -3.98 -22.01 -20.95
N LYS A 41 -4.83 -22.11 -21.96
CA LYS A 41 -4.72 -21.31 -23.20
C LYS A 41 -4.85 -19.82 -22.95
N ILE A 42 -5.76 -19.41 -22.07
CA ILE A 42 -5.96 -17.99 -21.70
C ILE A 42 -4.72 -17.45 -20.98
N ILE A 43 -4.13 -18.23 -20.06
CA ILE A 43 -2.94 -17.82 -19.31
C ILE A 43 -1.72 -17.82 -20.24
N ALA A 44 -1.55 -18.86 -21.06
CA ALA A 44 -0.44 -18.97 -21.99
C ALA A 44 -0.43 -17.82 -22.99
N TYR A 45 -1.56 -17.56 -23.68
CA TYR A 45 -1.60 -16.69 -24.86
C TYR A 45 -2.26 -15.33 -24.62
N GLY A 46 -2.81 -15.10 -23.43
CA GLY A 46 -3.55 -13.88 -23.14
C GLY A 46 -4.89 -13.78 -23.88
N THR A 47 -5.43 -12.57 -23.97
CA THR A 47 -6.68 -12.27 -24.69
C THR A 47 -6.61 -10.90 -25.35
N GLU A 48 -7.34 -10.71 -26.45
CA GLU A 48 -7.48 -9.40 -27.11
C GLU A 48 -8.07 -8.31 -26.18
N GLY A 49 -8.73 -8.70 -25.08
CA GLY A 49 -9.26 -7.80 -24.05
C GLY A 49 -8.22 -7.25 -23.06
N GLY A 50 -6.92 -7.34 -23.38
CA GLY A 50 -5.84 -6.75 -22.59
C GLY A 50 -5.19 -7.66 -21.56
N MET A 51 -5.52 -8.96 -21.54
CA MET A 51 -4.76 -9.94 -20.75
C MET A 51 -3.48 -10.31 -21.52
N VAL A 52 -2.32 -10.07 -20.91
CA VAL A 52 -1.02 -10.44 -21.48
C VAL A 52 -0.80 -11.96 -21.47
N ASN A 53 0.02 -12.44 -22.40
CA ASN A 53 0.50 -13.82 -22.46
C ASN A 53 1.57 -14.07 -21.38
N TYR A 54 1.74 -15.33 -20.98
CA TYR A 54 2.72 -15.74 -19.96
C TYR A 54 3.57 -16.94 -20.39
N ASP A 55 3.41 -17.44 -21.62
CA ASP A 55 4.18 -18.55 -22.19
C ASP A 55 5.66 -18.24 -22.43
N ASP A 56 6.06 -16.98 -22.34
CA ASP A 56 7.44 -16.51 -22.34
C ASP A 56 8.08 -16.40 -20.94
N ILE A 57 7.27 -16.49 -19.88
CA ILE A 57 7.70 -16.32 -18.48
C ILE A 57 7.52 -17.61 -17.66
N LEU A 58 6.43 -18.34 -17.90
CA LEU A 58 6.03 -19.54 -17.16
C LEU A 58 6.19 -20.78 -18.04
N THR A 59 6.62 -21.88 -17.42
CA THR A 59 6.60 -23.20 -18.05
C THR A 59 5.18 -23.73 -18.20
N ASP A 60 4.95 -24.68 -19.11
CA ASP A 60 3.66 -25.36 -19.28
C ASP A 60 3.12 -25.94 -17.96
N ALA A 61 4.01 -26.49 -17.12
CA ALA A 61 3.64 -27.05 -15.83
C ALA A 61 3.18 -25.97 -14.83
N GLU A 62 3.79 -24.79 -14.85
CA GLU A 62 3.38 -23.64 -14.03
C GLU A 62 2.07 -23.04 -14.53
N ILE A 63 1.88 -22.93 -15.85
CA ILE A 63 0.61 -22.50 -16.46
C ILE A 63 -0.53 -23.44 -16.04
N ASN A 64 -0.32 -24.75 -16.12
CA ASN A 64 -1.27 -25.76 -15.66
C ASN A 64 -1.54 -25.66 -14.15
N LEU A 65 -0.52 -25.42 -13.34
CA LEU A 65 -0.67 -25.20 -11.90
C LEU A 65 -1.50 -23.95 -11.62
N MET A 66 -1.24 -22.84 -12.33
CA MET A 66 -1.98 -21.59 -12.17
C MET A 66 -3.45 -21.77 -12.59
N ALA A 67 -3.71 -22.44 -13.72
CA ALA A 67 -5.06 -22.78 -14.18
C ALA A 67 -5.85 -23.60 -13.14
N ARG A 68 -5.21 -24.57 -12.48
CA ARG A 68 -5.82 -25.33 -11.38
C ARG A 68 -5.98 -24.50 -10.11
N SER A 69 -4.99 -23.67 -9.77
CA SER A 69 -5.03 -22.83 -8.56
C SER A 69 -6.18 -21.83 -8.55
N ILE A 70 -6.54 -21.29 -9.74
CA ILE A 70 -7.64 -20.33 -9.87
C ILE A 70 -9.03 -20.99 -9.80
N GLN A 71 -9.09 -22.32 -9.82
CA GLN A 71 -10.30 -23.13 -9.69
C GLN A 71 -10.57 -23.58 -8.24
N VAL A 72 -9.67 -23.30 -7.31
CA VAL A 72 -9.86 -23.53 -5.86
C VAL A 72 -10.29 -22.22 -5.20
N GLU A 73 -11.14 -22.28 -4.18
CA GLU A 73 -11.56 -21.11 -3.41
C GLU A 73 -10.33 -20.38 -2.82
N PRO A 74 -10.17 -19.07 -3.07
CA PRO A 74 -9.01 -18.33 -2.57
C PRO A 74 -9.06 -18.24 -1.04
N PRO A 75 -7.93 -18.48 -0.34
CA PRO A 75 -7.89 -18.25 1.10
C PRO A 75 -8.01 -16.75 1.39
N ILE A 76 -8.63 -16.41 2.51
CA ILE A 76 -8.67 -15.02 3.00
C ILE A 76 -7.32 -14.71 3.65
N PRO A 77 -6.56 -13.71 3.17
CA PRO A 77 -5.30 -13.35 3.81
C PRO A 77 -5.54 -12.77 5.20
N PRO A 78 -4.53 -12.84 6.09
CA PRO A 78 -4.65 -12.29 7.44
C PRO A 78 -5.08 -10.82 7.45
N GLU A 79 -5.96 -10.48 8.38
CA GLU A 79 -6.29 -9.09 8.70
C GLU A 79 -5.12 -8.40 9.41
N PHE A 80 -5.21 -7.08 9.59
CA PHE A 80 -4.21 -6.28 10.29
C PHE A 80 -4.90 -5.24 11.17
N SER A 81 -5.13 -5.60 12.42
CA SER A 81 -5.91 -4.83 13.39
C SER A 81 -5.13 -3.62 13.95
N LEU A 82 -5.85 -2.75 14.68
CA LEU A 82 -5.20 -1.69 15.46
C LEU A 82 -4.18 -2.25 16.46
N LYS A 83 -4.43 -3.44 17.01
CA LYS A 83 -3.48 -4.11 17.90
C LYS A 83 -2.21 -4.51 17.15
N ASP A 84 -2.34 -5.09 15.97
CA ASP A 84 -1.18 -5.50 15.15
C ASP A 84 -0.35 -4.28 14.73
N MET A 85 -1.01 -3.14 14.43
CA MET A 85 -0.31 -1.87 14.20
C MET A 85 0.47 -1.44 15.45
N LYS A 86 -0.15 -1.45 16.63
CA LYS A 86 0.52 -1.08 17.89
C LYS A 86 1.68 -2.02 18.23
N ASP A 87 1.53 -3.31 17.96
CA ASP A 87 2.60 -4.29 18.17
C ASP A 87 3.78 -4.07 17.20
N SER A 88 3.52 -3.53 16.01
CA SER A 88 4.56 -3.16 15.03
C SER A 88 5.20 -1.80 15.28
N TRP A 89 4.55 -0.95 16.10
CA TRP A 89 4.94 0.43 16.30
C TRP A 89 6.21 0.54 17.13
N LYS A 90 7.12 1.42 16.69
CA LYS A 90 8.36 1.73 17.38
C LYS A 90 8.56 3.23 17.41
N LEU A 91 8.53 3.81 18.61
CA LEU A 91 8.99 5.15 18.87
C LEU A 91 10.51 5.10 19.15
N LEU A 92 11.31 5.50 18.17
CA LEU A 92 12.78 5.37 18.22
C LEU A 92 13.40 6.57 18.94
N VAL A 93 12.86 7.76 18.71
CA VAL A 93 13.27 9.00 19.39
C VAL A 93 12.02 9.68 19.99
N PRO A 94 11.89 9.69 21.33
CA PRO A 94 10.83 10.42 22.02
C PRO A 94 10.78 11.89 21.63
N VAL A 95 9.58 12.48 21.57
CA VAL A 95 9.37 13.86 21.09
C VAL A 95 10.15 14.88 21.92
N ASP A 96 10.21 14.70 23.25
CA ASP A 96 10.95 15.54 24.20
C ASP A 96 12.49 15.45 24.05
N LYS A 97 12.98 14.46 23.30
CA LYS A 97 14.41 14.28 22.98
C LYS A 97 14.77 14.82 21.59
N ARG A 98 13.82 15.35 20.83
CA ARG A 98 14.06 15.89 19.49
C ARG A 98 14.54 17.35 19.56
N PRO A 99 15.23 17.85 18.53
CA PRO A 99 15.60 19.24 18.45
C PRO A 99 14.37 20.16 18.53
N THR A 100 14.49 21.26 19.24
CA THR A 100 13.46 22.31 19.31
C THR A 100 13.65 23.39 18.25
N LYS A 101 14.73 23.29 17.47
CA LYS A 101 15.06 24.12 16.30
C LYS A 101 15.89 23.29 15.33
N GLN A 102 15.93 23.72 14.07
CA GLN A 102 16.81 23.12 13.06
C GLN A 102 18.29 23.26 13.48
N MET A 103 19.02 22.14 13.48
CA MET A 103 20.44 22.05 13.87
C MET A 103 21.39 22.01 12.65
N ASN A 104 20.89 21.61 11.48
CA ASN A 104 21.64 21.62 10.23
C ASN A 104 21.48 22.96 9.47
N LYS A 105 22.24 23.13 8.40
CA LYS A 105 22.22 24.32 7.53
C LYS A 105 21.50 24.10 6.19
N VAL A 106 20.83 22.97 6.01
CA VAL A 106 20.19 22.61 4.74
C VAL A 106 18.91 23.43 4.54
N ASN A 107 18.69 23.91 3.32
CA ASN A 107 17.46 24.59 2.96
C ASN A 107 16.31 23.59 2.85
N LEU A 108 15.57 23.37 3.94
CA LEU A 108 14.48 22.37 4.00
C LEU A 108 13.34 22.64 3.00
N LYS A 109 13.23 23.86 2.48
CA LYS A 109 12.24 24.20 1.43
C LYS A 109 12.65 23.70 0.04
N ASN A 110 13.90 23.29 -0.14
CA ASN A 110 14.45 22.80 -1.39
C ASN A 110 15.13 21.43 -1.23
N VAL A 111 14.57 20.54 -0.39
CA VAL A 111 15.05 19.17 -0.24
C VAL A 111 14.26 18.23 -1.15
N PHE A 112 14.97 17.32 -1.81
CA PHE A 112 14.38 16.23 -2.59
C PHE A 112 14.44 14.92 -1.81
N ALA A 113 13.29 14.27 -1.64
CA ALA A 113 13.18 12.93 -1.07
C ALA A 113 13.04 11.90 -2.20
N ILE A 114 14.15 11.25 -2.55
CA ILE A 114 14.27 10.37 -3.72
C ILE A 114 14.22 8.91 -3.29
N THR A 115 13.27 8.17 -3.83
CA THR A 115 13.12 6.73 -3.61
C THR A 115 14.24 5.95 -4.31
N LEU A 116 14.99 5.16 -3.54
CA LEU A 116 15.92 4.15 -4.05
C LEU A 116 15.24 2.78 -3.98
N ARG A 117 14.34 2.54 -4.94
CA ARG A 117 13.27 1.52 -4.87
C ARG A 117 13.76 0.13 -4.46
N ASP A 118 14.64 -0.46 -5.24
CA ASP A 118 15.04 -1.87 -5.06
C ASP A 118 16.02 -2.04 -3.89
N ALA A 119 16.69 -0.96 -3.48
CA ALA A 119 17.52 -0.93 -2.28
C ALA A 119 16.69 -0.80 -0.99
N GLY A 120 15.40 -0.45 -1.07
CA GLY A 120 14.56 -0.20 0.10
C GLY A 120 15.05 0.99 0.94
N LYS A 121 15.53 2.05 0.27
CA LYS A 121 16.10 3.25 0.91
C LYS A 121 15.47 4.54 0.40
N LEU A 122 15.68 5.61 1.15
CA LEU A 122 15.38 6.97 0.76
C LEU A 122 16.68 7.81 0.75
N ALA A 123 16.93 8.53 -0.34
CA ALA A 123 17.96 9.57 -0.37
C ALA A 123 17.31 10.94 -0.14
N LEU A 124 17.80 11.67 0.86
CA LEU A 124 17.53 13.10 1.00
C LEU A 124 18.67 13.85 0.30
N VAL A 125 18.32 14.67 -0.68
CA VAL A 125 19.26 15.44 -1.51
C VAL A 125 18.98 16.92 -1.31
N ASP A 126 20.04 17.68 -1.04
CA ASP A 126 19.98 19.14 -0.99
C ASP A 126 19.82 19.68 -2.42
N GLY A 127 18.71 20.33 -2.69
CA GLY A 127 18.39 20.90 -4.00
C GLY A 127 19.20 22.14 -4.37
N ASP A 128 19.86 22.81 -3.42
CA ASP A 128 20.71 23.95 -3.72
C ASP A 128 22.10 23.49 -4.20
N THR A 129 22.60 22.37 -3.66
CA THR A 129 23.96 21.89 -3.94
C THR A 129 24.02 20.59 -4.75
N HIS A 130 22.87 19.93 -4.93
CA HIS A 130 22.71 18.61 -5.54
C HIS A 130 23.48 17.49 -4.83
N LYS A 131 23.91 17.72 -3.59
CA LYS A 131 24.63 16.72 -2.80
C LYS A 131 23.64 15.84 -2.04
N ILE A 132 23.95 14.54 -2.01
CA ILE A 132 23.23 13.62 -1.13
C ILE A 132 23.53 14.04 0.31
N TRP A 133 22.50 14.46 1.02
CA TRP A 133 22.58 14.82 2.42
C TRP A 133 22.62 13.57 3.31
N LYS A 134 21.70 12.63 3.07
CA LYS A 134 21.66 11.35 3.79
C LYS A 134 20.95 10.29 2.97
N ILE A 135 21.41 9.04 3.11
CA ILE A 135 20.66 7.86 2.68
C ILE A 135 20.14 7.16 3.94
N LEU A 136 18.85 6.88 3.98
CA LEU A 136 18.12 6.32 5.11
C LEU A 136 17.57 4.95 4.73
N ASP A 137 17.70 3.99 5.64
CA ASP A 137 17.05 2.69 5.49
C ASP A 137 15.57 2.82 5.86
N THR A 138 14.70 2.40 4.95
CA THR A 138 13.24 2.40 5.14
C THR A 138 12.66 1.00 5.19
N GLY A 139 13.51 -0.03 5.16
CA GLY A 139 13.18 -1.44 5.29
C GLY A 139 12.73 -2.12 4.00
N TYR A 140 11.80 -1.51 3.25
CA TYR A 140 11.29 -2.07 2.00
C TYR A 140 11.08 -0.99 0.93
N ALA A 141 10.78 -1.41 -0.30
CA ALA A 141 10.59 -0.54 -1.45
C ALA A 141 9.58 0.58 -1.18
N VAL A 142 10.09 1.79 -0.96
CA VAL A 142 9.30 3.01 -0.74
C VAL A 142 8.44 3.27 -1.97
N HIS A 143 7.16 3.55 -1.76
CA HIS A 143 6.26 3.94 -2.83
C HIS A 143 6.22 5.46 -3.00
N ILE A 144 6.05 6.19 -1.89
CA ILE A 144 5.98 7.65 -1.88
C ILE A 144 6.61 8.24 -0.62
N SER A 145 7.00 9.51 -0.76
CA SER A 145 7.34 10.41 0.34
C SER A 145 6.29 11.53 0.44
N ARG A 146 6.00 11.99 1.66
CA ARG A 146 5.16 13.15 1.96
C ARG A 146 5.84 14.03 2.99
N LEU A 147 5.60 15.33 2.92
CA LEU A 147 6.08 16.29 3.89
C LEU A 147 4.96 16.67 4.86
N SER A 148 5.35 16.86 6.12
CA SER A 148 4.51 17.50 7.11
C SER A 148 4.18 18.94 6.71
N ALA A 149 3.09 19.50 7.21
CA ALA A 149 2.66 20.85 6.84
C ALA A 149 3.67 21.92 7.31
N SER A 150 4.39 21.68 8.41
CA SER A 150 5.49 22.55 8.86
C SER A 150 6.75 22.45 7.99
N GLY A 151 6.87 21.40 7.18
CA GLY A 151 8.07 21.06 6.42
C GLY A 151 9.18 20.43 7.28
N ARG A 152 8.92 20.09 8.55
CA ARG A 152 9.91 19.46 9.44
C ARG A 152 10.10 17.98 9.17
N TYR A 153 9.01 17.24 9.02
CA TYR A 153 9.04 15.78 8.94
C TYR A 153 8.83 15.29 7.50
N VAL A 154 9.59 14.27 7.11
CA VAL A 154 9.33 13.46 5.92
C VAL A 154 8.72 12.14 6.37
N TYR A 155 7.61 11.76 5.74
CA TYR A 155 6.97 10.47 5.91
C TYR A 155 7.15 9.64 4.66
N THR A 156 7.49 8.36 4.83
CA THR A 156 7.56 7.40 3.73
C THR A 156 6.64 6.22 4.03
N VAL A 157 6.07 5.64 2.97
CA VAL A 157 5.38 4.34 3.06
C VAL A 157 5.96 3.37 2.06
N GLY A 158 6.39 2.21 2.58
CA GLY A 158 6.79 1.05 1.80
C GLY A 158 5.58 0.34 1.22
N ARG A 159 5.79 -0.34 0.08
CA ARG A 159 4.74 -1.16 -0.54
C ARG A 159 4.20 -2.27 0.37
N ASP A 160 5.00 -2.69 1.35
CA ASP A 160 4.68 -3.68 2.37
C ASP A 160 3.93 -3.08 3.58
N GLY A 161 3.61 -1.78 3.56
CA GLY A 161 2.92 -1.10 4.65
C GLY A 161 3.82 -0.52 5.73
N LEU A 162 5.14 -0.70 5.69
CA LEU A 162 6.04 -0.07 6.65
C LEU A 162 6.08 1.44 6.41
N THR A 163 5.62 2.20 7.41
CA THR A 163 5.60 3.67 7.41
C THR A 163 6.67 4.18 8.36
N THR A 164 7.39 5.21 7.93
CA THR A 164 8.51 5.79 8.66
C THR A 164 8.37 7.30 8.71
N ILE A 165 8.70 7.90 9.86
CA ILE A 165 8.83 9.36 10.02
C ILE A 165 10.31 9.70 10.23
N ILE A 166 10.77 10.70 9.49
CA ILE A 166 12.14 11.21 9.50
C ILE A 166 12.09 12.67 9.95
N ASP A 167 12.81 13.01 11.02
CA ASP A 167 12.96 14.38 11.50
C ASP A 167 14.17 15.03 10.83
N MET A 168 13.93 16.07 10.02
CA MET A 168 14.96 16.81 9.30
C MET A 168 15.60 17.92 10.13
N TRP A 169 15.23 18.11 11.41
CA TRP A 169 15.85 19.15 12.25
C TRP A 169 17.14 18.73 12.94
N PHE A 170 17.46 17.44 12.99
CA PHE A 170 18.76 16.97 13.47
C PHE A 170 19.92 17.45 12.57
N GLU A 171 21.15 17.40 13.06
CA GLU A 171 22.35 17.67 12.24
C GLU A 171 22.38 16.74 11.02
N GLU A 172 22.07 15.46 11.25
CA GLU A 172 21.75 14.48 10.21
C GLU A 172 20.29 14.02 10.35
N PRO A 173 19.51 13.96 9.26
CA PRO A 173 18.12 13.50 9.29
C PRO A 173 18.02 12.14 9.95
N THR A 174 17.08 12.01 10.88
CA THR A 174 17.00 10.82 11.75
C THR A 174 15.61 10.22 11.67
N THR A 175 15.55 8.90 11.48
CA THR A 175 14.29 8.14 11.59
C THR A 175 13.86 8.11 13.06
N VAL A 176 12.71 8.72 13.38
CA VAL A 176 12.26 8.90 14.78
C VAL A 176 11.13 7.98 15.20
N ALA A 177 10.38 7.40 14.27
CA ALA A 177 9.42 6.34 14.54
C ALA A 177 9.09 5.52 13.28
N THR A 178 8.56 4.32 13.50
CA THR A 178 8.04 3.44 12.44
C THR A 178 6.76 2.73 12.87
N VAL A 179 5.89 2.42 11.92
CA VAL A 179 4.70 1.58 12.14
C VAL A 179 4.32 0.84 10.85
N ARG A 180 3.81 -0.38 10.94
CA ARG A 180 3.23 -1.09 9.79
C ARG A 180 1.72 -0.84 9.74
N LEU A 181 1.22 -0.45 8.57
CA LEU A 181 -0.22 -0.15 8.37
C LEU A 181 -1.06 -1.38 8.00
N GLY A 182 -0.41 -2.36 7.39
CA GLY A 182 -1.03 -3.55 6.79
C GLY A 182 0.01 -4.31 5.97
N SER A 183 -0.46 -5.23 5.14
CA SER A 183 0.40 -6.11 4.32
C SER A 183 0.75 -5.50 2.96
N ASP A 184 -0.13 -4.65 2.43
CA ASP A 184 0.07 -3.97 1.15
C ASP A 184 -0.45 -2.53 1.24
N ALA A 185 0.43 -1.53 1.06
CA ALA A 185 0.09 -0.11 1.12
C ALA A 185 0.71 0.71 -0.01
N ARG A 186 0.09 1.83 -0.36
CA ARG A 186 0.61 2.74 -1.40
C ARG A 186 0.52 4.21 -1.01
N SER A 187 -0.29 4.56 -0.01
CA SER A 187 -0.58 5.96 0.28
C SER A 187 -0.40 6.30 1.76
N VAL A 188 0.15 7.49 1.96
CA VAL A 188 0.12 8.25 3.20
C VAL A 188 -0.11 9.72 2.85
N ASP A 189 -0.71 10.49 3.76
CA ASP A 189 -0.71 11.95 3.71
C ASP A 189 -0.82 12.56 5.11
N THR A 190 -0.51 13.84 5.22
CA THR A 190 -0.43 14.58 6.49
C THR A 190 -1.60 15.53 6.65
N SER A 191 -1.94 15.87 7.89
CA SER A 191 -2.89 16.95 8.17
C SER A 191 -2.33 18.30 7.69
N LYS A 192 -3.09 18.99 6.83
CA LYS A 192 -2.70 20.27 6.19
C LYS A 192 -3.71 21.40 6.42
N PHE A 193 -4.76 21.14 7.18
CA PHE A 193 -5.70 22.20 7.56
C PHE A 193 -5.03 23.14 8.57
N LYS A 194 -5.30 24.44 8.45
CA LYS A 194 -4.71 25.46 9.33
C LYS A 194 -5.02 25.15 10.80
N GLY A 195 -3.99 25.09 11.65
CA GLY A 195 -4.10 24.73 13.06
C GLY A 195 -3.98 23.23 13.35
N TYR A 196 -3.81 22.41 12.32
CA TYR A 196 -3.58 20.96 12.41
C TYR A 196 -2.21 20.55 11.85
N GLU A 197 -1.28 21.50 11.76
CA GLU A 197 0.07 21.23 11.29
C GLU A 197 0.71 20.14 12.17
N ASP A 198 1.25 19.11 11.51
CA ASP A 198 1.95 17.96 12.08
C ASP A 198 1.13 17.10 13.07
N LYS A 199 -0.18 17.33 13.19
CA LYS A 199 -1.05 16.61 14.14
C LYS A 199 -1.30 15.16 13.77
N TYR A 200 -1.51 14.87 12.49
CA TYR A 200 -1.92 13.54 12.06
C TYR A 200 -1.20 13.10 10.79
N LEU A 201 -1.03 11.78 10.72
CA LEU A 201 -0.79 11.07 9.48
C LEU A 201 -2.02 10.19 9.20
N ILE A 202 -2.39 10.07 7.92
CA ILE A 202 -3.32 9.05 7.43
C ILE A 202 -2.60 8.14 6.45
N GLY A 203 -2.87 6.84 6.49
CA GLY A 203 -2.31 5.87 5.55
C GLY A 203 -3.37 4.89 5.04
N GLY A 204 -3.31 4.55 3.75
CA GLY A 204 -4.24 3.66 3.08
C GLY A 204 -3.59 2.35 2.63
N THR A 205 -4.28 1.24 2.85
CA THR A 205 -3.82 -0.10 2.50
C THR A 205 -4.70 -0.74 1.43
N TYR A 206 -4.08 -1.48 0.52
CA TYR A 206 -4.76 -2.42 -0.36
C TYR A 206 -5.18 -3.68 0.39
N TRP A 207 -4.32 -4.17 1.29
CA TRP A 207 -4.68 -5.24 2.21
C TRP A 207 -4.20 -5.01 3.65
N PRO A 208 -5.09 -5.09 4.64
CA PRO A 208 -6.55 -5.18 4.48
C PRO A 208 -7.13 -3.94 3.77
N PRO A 209 -8.36 -3.99 3.25
CA PRO A 209 -9.04 -2.81 2.71
C PRO A 209 -9.43 -1.87 3.87
N GLN A 210 -8.52 -0.96 4.21
CA GLN A 210 -8.67 -0.04 5.34
C GLN A 210 -7.83 1.23 5.15
N TYR A 211 -8.15 2.24 5.95
CA TYR A 211 -7.24 3.35 6.22
C TYR A 211 -7.04 3.49 7.73
N SER A 212 -5.89 4.05 8.10
CA SER A 212 -5.50 4.23 9.48
C SER A 212 -5.06 5.67 9.74
N ILE A 213 -5.38 6.19 10.91
CA ILE A 213 -4.95 7.50 11.41
C ILE A 213 -3.95 7.27 12.54
N MET A 214 -2.84 7.98 12.48
CA MET A 214 -1.79 7.96 13.50
C MET A 214 -1.49 9.38 13.96
N ASP A 215 -0.90 9.48 15.15
CA ASP A 215 -0.29 10.71 15.61
C ASP A 215 0.84 11.14 14.66
N GLY A 216 0.87 12.42 14.29
CA GLY A 216 1.79 12.93 13.29
C GLY A 216 3.24 13.02 13.76
N GLU A 217 3.51 13.07 15.06
CA GLU A 217 4.88 13.15 15.58
C GLU A 217 5.45 11.79 15.95
N THR A 218 4.61 10.88 16.41
CA THR A 218 5.05 9.60 17.00
C THR A 218 4.71 8.38 16.14
N LEU A 219 3.81 8.52 15.17
CA LEU A 219 3.16 7.41 14.46
C LEU A 219 2.38 6.45 15.36
N GLU A 220 2.02 6.85 16.59
CA GLU A 220 1.15 6.03 17.43
C GLU A 220 -0.19 5.80 16.71
N PRO A 221 -0.61 4.53 16.50
CA PRO A 221 -1.89 4.23 15.87
C PRO A 221 -3.08 4.68 16.74
N ILE A 222 -3.93 5.53 16.17
CA ILE A 222 -5.12 6.08 16.86
C ILE A 222 -6.38 5.33 16.44
N LYS A 223 -6.56 5.15 15.12
CA LYS A 223 -7.80 4.59 14.56
C LYS A 223 -7.52 3.80 13.29
N VAL A 224 -8.25 2.69 13.14
CA VAL A 224 -8.38 1.94 11.88
C VAL A 224 -9.84 1.98 11.44
N VAL A 225 -10.07 2.18 10.15
CA VAL A 225 -11.41 2.18 9.54
C VAL A 225 -11.39 1.30 8.30
N SER A 226 -12.25 0.28 8.29
CA SER A 226 -12.46 -0.59 7.13
C SER A 226 -13.07 0.21 5.97
N THR A 227 -12.59 -0.03 4.76
CA THR A 227 -13.19 0.49 3.52
C THR A 227 -14.16 -0.50 2.88
N ARG A 228 -14.26 -1.74 3.40
CA ARG A 228 -15.29 -2.70 2.98
C ARG A 228 -16.68 -2.10 3.14
N GLY A 229 -17.56 -2.33 2.18
CA GLY A 229 -18.87 -1.68 2.12
C GLY A 229 -19.83 -2.36 1.17
N GLN A 230 -20.87 -1.65 0.77
CA GLN A 230 -21.83 -2.09 -0.25
C GLN A 230 -21.52 -1.36 -1.56
N THR A 231 -21.75 -2.01 -2.70
CA THR A 231 -21.77 -1.36 -4.01
C THR A 231 -23.02 -0.47 -4.15
N VAL A 232 -23.10 0.30 -5.23
CA VAL A 232 -24.30 1.09 -5.57
C VAL A 232 -25.55 0.21 -5.78
N ASP A 233 -25.34 -1.07 -6.12
CA ASP A 233 -26.39 -2.07 -6.33
C ASP A 233 -26.77 -2.81 -5.02
N GLY A 234 -26.14 -2.45 -3.88
CA GLY A 234 -26.41 -3.06 -2.58
C GLY A 234 -25.71 -4.41 -2.34
N GLU A 235 -24.71 -4.77 -3.15
CA GLU A 235 -23.93 -5.99 -2.99
C GLU A 235 -22.71 -5.76 -2.09
N TYR A 236 -22.40 -6.70 -1.19
CA TYR A 236 -21.26 -6.55 -0.29
C TYR A 236 -19.93 -6.65 -1.04
N HIS A 237 -19.10 -5.61 -0.91
CA HIS A 237 -17.78 -5.50 -1.50
C HIS A 237 -16.67 -5.61 -0.43
N PRO A 238 -16.04 -6.79 -0.29
CA PRO A 238 -15.04 -7.05 0.74
C PRO A 238 -13.62 -6.58 0.39
N GLU A 239 -13.39 -6.13 -0.85
CA GLU A 239 -12.07 -5.70 -1.34
C GLU A 239 -12.15 -4.48 -2.28
N PRO A 240 -12.66 -3.32 -1.81
CA PRO A 240 -12.66 -2.11 -2.60
C PRO A 240 -11.25 -1.66 -2.94
N ARG A 241 -10.99 -1.55 -4.25
CA ARG A 241 -9.73 -1.07 -4.81
C ARG A 241 -10.03 -0.03 -5.88
N VAL A 242 -9.22 1.03 -5.90
CA VAL A 242 -9.16 1.93 -7.06
C VAL A 242 -8.19 1.30 -8.05
N ALA A 243 -8.68 1.01 -9.26
CA ALA A 243 -7.90 0.51 -10.38
C ALA A 243 -7.73 1.61 -11.42
#